data_AF-A0AAD7VCK1-F1
#
_entry.id   AF-A0AAD7VCK1-F1
#
_cell.length_a   1.000
_cell.length_b   1.000
_cell.length_c   1.000
_cell.angle_alpha   90.00
_cell.angle_beta   90.00
_cell.angle_gamma   90.00
#
_symmetry.space_group_name_H-M   'P 1'
#
loop_
_entity.id
_entity.type
_entity.pdbx_description
1 polymer ?
#
loop_
_entity_poly.entity_id
_entity_poly.type
_entity_poly.pdbx_seq_one_letter_code
_entity_poly.pdbx_strand_id
1 'polypeptide(L)' 'MPQQIKDIKQFLEIARRKDAKSAVVKKNTGSVKFKVRCSRYLYTLVVNDKSKANKLKQSLPPTLSVKEIQ' A
#
# COMPACT_ATOMS: atom_id res chain seq x y z
N MET A 1 -8.03 -1.78 13.14
CA MET A 1 -6.78 -2.37 13.70
C MET A 1 -5.72 -2.45 12.60
N PRO A 2 -4.44 -2.18 12.90
CA PRO A 2 -3.36 -2.30 11.91
C PRO A 2 -2.95 -3.77 11.71
N GLN A 3 -2.64 -4.14 10.47
CA GLN A 3 -2.04 -5.44 10.13
C GLN A 3 -0.90 -5.24 9.12
N GLN A 4 0.20 -5.97 9.29
CA GLN A 4 1.32 -5.95 8.36
C GLN A 4 1.22 -7.12 7.39
N ILE A 5 1.42 -6.83 6.10
CA ILE A 5 1.52 -7.82 5.03
C ILE A 5 3.00 -7.89 4.61
N LYS A 6 3.49 -9.11 4.35
CA LYS A 6 4.87 -9.35 3.89
C LYS A 6 4.95 -9.59 2.38
N ASP A 7 3.92 -10.21 1.80
CA ASP A 7 3.90 -10.56 0.38
C ASP A 7 3.25 -9.47 -0.50
N ILE A 8 3.84 -9.25 -1.67
CA ILE A 8 3.40 -8.23 -2.61
C ILE A 8 2.12 -8.66 -3.34
N LYS A 9 1.97 -9.95 -3.67
CA LYS A 9 0.78 -10.43 -4.39
C LYS A 9 -0.46 -10.28 -3.50
N GLN A 10 -0.35 -10.72 -2.25
CA GLN A 10 -1.41 -10.55 -1.25
C GLN A 10 -1.79 -9.07 -1.05
N PHE A 11 -0.81 -8.17 -1.03
CA PHE A 11 -1.08 -6.73 -0.93
C PHE A 11 -1.87 -6.20 -2.13
N LEU A 12 -1.51 -6.60 -3.36
CA LEU A 12 -2.21 -6.18 -4.58
C LEU A 12 -3.63 -6.74 -4.68
N GLU A 13 -3.85 -7.98 -4.21
CA GLU A 13 -5.20 -8.55 -4.08
C GLU A 13 -6.05 -7.72 -3.12
N ILE A 14 -5.48 -7.33 -1.98
CA ILE A 14 -6.18 -6.50 -1.00
C ILE A 14 -6.50 -5.11 -1.54
N ALA A 15 -5.58 -4.49 -2.28
CA ALA A 15 -5.79 -3.19 -2.91
C ALA A 15 -6.93 -3.19 -3.94
N ARG A 16 -7.23 -4.34 -4.56
CA ARG A 16 -8.32 -4.51 -5.54
C ARG A 16 -9.67 -4.86 -4.92
N ARG A 17 -9.75 -5.12 -3.62
CA ARG A 17 -11.02 -5.48 -2.96
C ARG A 17 -12.00 -4.30 -2.96
N LYS A 18 -13.29 -4.60 -3.03
CA LYS A 18 -14.37 -3.62 -2.97
C LYS A 18 -14.39 -2.79 -1.68
N ASP A 19 -13.87 -3.32 -0.57
CA ASP A 19 -13.82 -2.63 0.72
C ASP A 19 -12.56 -1.78 0.92
N ALA A 20 -11.62 -1.78 -0.03
CA ALA A 20 -10.48 -0.87 -0.04
C ALA A 20 -10.94 0.56 -0.39
N LYS A 21 -10.75 1.49 0.55
CA LYS A 21 -11.26 2.88 0.45
C LYS A 21 -10.20 3.85 -0.02
N SER A 22 -8.98 3.72 0.51
CA SER A 22 -7.87 4.61 0.18
C SER A 22 -6.53 3.94 0.42
N ALA A 23 -5.51 4.42 -0.28
CA ALA A 23 -4.13 4.06 -0.06
C ALA A 23 -3.32 5.29 0.37
N VAL A 24 -2.40 5.09 1.29
CA VAL A 24 -1.41 6.08 1.69
C VAL A 24 -0.03 5.50 1.40
N VAL A 25 0.75 6.20 0.58
CA VAL A 25 2.16 5.87 0.35
C VAL A 25 3.00 6.80 1.21
N LYS A 26 3.53 6.26 2.31
CA LYS A 26 4.44 6.98 3.22
C LYS A 26 5.87 6.68 2.83
N LYS A 27 6.61 7.69 2.39
CA LYS A 27 8.06 7.58 2.21
C LYS A 27 8.73 7.78 3.57
N ASN A 28 9.75 6.99 3.88
CA ASN A 28 10.65 7.19 5.01
C ASN A 28 12.08 7.16 4.47
N THR A 29 13.07 7.53 5.29
CA THR A 29 14.48 7.62 4.88
C THR A 29 15.01 6.32 4.25
N GLY A 30 14.64 5.15 4.80
CA GLY A 30 15.11 3.83 4.32
C GLY A 30 14.02 2.86 3.87
N SER A 31 12.75 3.26 3.88
CA SER A 31 11.64 2.39 3.47
C SER A 31 10.44 3.18 2.96
N VAL A 32 9.65 2.57 2.10
CA VAL A 32 8.34 3.07 1.68
C VAL A 32 7.28 2.15 2.27
N LYS A 33 6.30 2.73 2.97
CA LYS A 33 5.16 1.99 3.54
C LYS A 33 3.93 2.27 2.69
N PHE A 34 3.39 1.22 2.09
CA PHE A 34 2.11 1.24 1.39
C PHE A 34 1.01 0.83 2.36
N LYS A 35 0.12 1.76 2.69
CA LYS A 35 -0.94 1.57 3.67
C LYS A 35 -2.30 1.60 2.99
N VAL A 36 -2.99 0.47 2.89
CA VAL A 36 -4.34 0.38 2.31
C VAL A 36 -5.37 0.32 3.43
N ARG A 37 -6.28 1.30 3.44
CA ARG A 37 -7.40 1.34 4.38
C ARG A 37 -8.56 0.53 3.82
N CYS A 38 -8.88 -0.56 4.48
CA CYS A 38 -10.10 -1.33 4.26
C CYS A 38 -11.16 -0.97 5.32
N SER A 39 -12.32 -1.62 5.28
CA SER A 39 -13.38 -1.40 6.27
C SER A 39 -12.90 -1.63 7.70
N ARG A 40 -12.30 -2.80 7.99
CA ARG A 40 -11.87 -3.18 9.35
C ARG A 40 -10.40 -2.90 9.64
N TYR A 41 -9.54 -3.17 8.66
CA TYR A 41 -8.08 -3.17 8.85
C TYR A 41 -7.39 -2.06 8.06
N LEU A 42 -6.26 -1.61 8.59
CA LEU A 42 -5.27 -0.85 7.85
C LEU A 42 -4.12 -1.81 7.52
N TYR A 43 -4.01 -2.20 6.27
CA TYR A 43 -2.97 -3.10 5.81
C TYR A 43 -1.73 -2.33 5.42
N THR A 44 -0.57 -2.71 5.95
CA THR A 44 0.70 -2.07 5.64
C THR A 44 1.67 -3.06 5.01
N LEU A 45 2.16 -2.74 3.82
CA LEU A 45 3.32 -3.38 3.21
C LEU A 45 4.53 -2.44 3.34
N VAL A 46 5.66 -2.97 3.80
CA VAL A 46 6.92 -2.22 3.93
C VAL A 46 7.87 -2.68 2.82
N VAL A 47 8.35 -1.74 2.02
CA VAL A 47 9.27 -1.99 0.92
C VAL A 47 10.54 -1.17 1.15
N ASN A 48 11.68 -1.83 1.29
CA ASN A 48 12.97 -1.15 1.54
C ASN A 48 13.63 -0.65 0.25
N ASP A 49 13.36 -1.33 -0.88
CA ASP A 49 13.91 -0.98 -2.19
C ASP A 49 13.05 0.09 -2.88
N LYS A 50 13.64 1.27 -3.11
CA LYS A 50 12.98 2.41 -3.76
C LYS A 50 12.53 2.10 -5.20
N SER A 51 13.28 1.29 -5.94
CA SER A 51 12.94 0.93 -7.32
C SER A 51 11.69 0.05 -7.37
N LYS A 52 11.62 -0.95 -6.49
CA LYS A 52 10.44 -1.82 -6.33
C LYS A 52 9.24 -1.04 -5.83
N ALA A 53 9.43 -0.10 -4.91
CA ALA A 53 8.37 0.77 -4.43
C ALA A 53 7.75 1.60 -5.57
N ASN A 54 8.58 2.18 -6.46
CA ASN A 54 8.08 2.96 -7.60
C ASN A 54 7.26 2.09 -8.57
N LYS A 55 7.72 0.87 -8.88
CA LYS A 55 6.97 -0.10 -9.71
C LYS A 55 5.65 -0.52 -9.05
N LEU A 56 5.68 -0.78 -7.74
CA LEU A 56 4.49 -1.17 -7.01
C LEU A 56 3.44 -0.05 -6.99
N LYS A 57 3.88 1.20 -6.83
CA LYS A 57 3.02 2.37 -6.90
C LYS A 57 2.27 2.46 -8.24
N GLN A 58 2.94 2.16 -9.35
CA GLN A 58 2.32 2.13 -10.69
C GLN A 58 1.34 0.95 -10.86
N SER A 59 1.51 -0.12 -10.07
CA SER A 59 0.66 -1.31 -10.11
C SER A 59 -0.61 -1.17 -9.24
N LEU A 60 -0.76 -0.06 -8.52
CA LEU A 60 -1.96 0.19 -7.71
C LEU A 60 -3.18 0.41 -8.61
N PRO A 61 -4.37 -0.03 -8.19
CA PRO A 61 -5.59 0.19 -8.97
C PRO A 61 -5.87 1.70 -9.15
N PRO A 62 -6.20 2.17 -10.37
CA PRO A 62 -6.43 3.59 -10.63
C PRO A 62 -7.71 4.12 -9.95
N THR A 63 -8.63 3.22 -9.59
CA THR A 63 -9.87 3.53 -8.86
C THR A 63 -9.63 3.83 -7.38
N LEU A 64 -8.45 3.50 -6.84
CA LEU A 64 -8.14 3.68 -5.44
C LEU A 64 -7.54 5.08 -5.22
N SER A 65 -8.12 5.86 -4.31
CA SER A 65 -7.56 7.17 -3.95
C SER A 65 -6.20 6.99 -3.27
N VAL A 66 -5.12 7.48 -3.90
CA VAL A 66 -3.75 7.38 -3.38
C VAL A 66 -3.29 8.74 -2.87
N LYS A 67 -2.92 8.82 -1.59
CA LYS A 67 -2.27 9.98 -0.99
C LYS A 67 -0.81 9.70 -0.71
N GLU A 68 0.08 10.58 -1.17
CA GLU A 68 1.49 10.53 -0.82
C GLU A 68 1.80 11.43 0.37
N ILE A 69 2.59 10.91 1.29
CA ILE A 69 3.11 11.66 2.43
C ILE A 69 4.60 11.37 2.60
N GLN A 70 5.37 12.41 2.90
CA GLN A 70 6.79 12.31 3.23
C GLN A 70 7.02 11.84 4.65
#